data_AF-A4S0J8-F1
#
_entry.id   AF-A4S0J8-F1
#
_cell.length_a   1.000
_cell.length_b   1.000
_cell.length_c   1.000
_cell.angle_alpha   90.00
_cell.angle_beta   90.00
_cell.angle_gamma   90.00
#
_symmetry.space_group_name_H-M   'P 1'
#
loop_
_entity.id
_entity.type
_entity.pdbx_description
1 polymer ?
#
loop_
_entity_poly.entity_id
_entity_poly.type
_entity_poly.pdbx_seq_one_letter_code
_entity_poly.pdbx_strand_id
1 'polypeptide(L)'
;MAAPEASAATGADEDAYDDAVETRDDEAEVEAEVEEEVEEIVVDGAVGAMQRSGELTRELREEAEEEDEASLEEDISREEALSTATEMIKSVANGDEALDAARLGSLLWALSNALLEDLTDRDDLRVPGNSLETFPVELVRDIMANIETLVIALTFEPEDAVTQRSGQKIPAIGSHRVAAAEILAVLLQIGCQDIDERIAKLKLPSDGQFVLVSLVRMFFKYNWSSALHATVIRLILAALVSPHEPLWAPMFEGGEESLQGSLAKSIKEALATKPISTRLGNVGSVIILANALCELEACDDVERASVRTTLQEDPAWRATVEGENNSLAKLNEEQAGGLCGPKPTKSPAFMDSGMGSNVISSQELLRMLQHISLGQ
;
A
#
# COMPACT_ATOMS: atom_id res chain seq x y z
N MET A 1 -5.05 77.65 19.75
CA MET A 1 -5.98 77.33 20.84
C MET A 1 -5.30 76.31 21.74
N ALA A 2 -5.14 76.68 23.02
CA ALA A 2 -4.75 75.89 24.20
C ALA A 2 -3.65 74.81 24.09
N ALA A 3 -2.48 75.13 24.66
CA ALA A 3 -1.68 74.20 25.49
C ALA A 3 -2.19 74.34 26.98
N PRO A 4 -1.67 73.67 28.04
CA PRO A 4 -0.46 72.84 28.12
C PRO A 4 -0.51 71.65 29.16
N GLU A 5 0.69 71.11 29.50
CA GLU A 5 1.14 70.48 30.79
C GLU A 5 0.75 69.02 31.12
N ALA A 6 1.50 68.21 31.90
CA ALA A 6 2.91 68.09 32.32
C ALA A 6 3.03 66.92 33.35
N SER A 7 4.28 66.47 33.61
CA SER A 7 4.80 65.63 34.72
C SER A 7 4.63 64.09 34.62
N ALA A 8 5.68 63.25 34.65
CA ALA A 8 6.80 63.05 35.61
C ALA A 8 6.29 62.45 36.94
N ALA A 9 6.85 61.46 37.65
CA ALA A 9 8.10 60.69 37.63
C ALA A 9 7.98 59.56 38.70
N THR A 10 8.97 58.64 38.77
CA THR A 10 9.45 57.86 39.96
C THR A 10 8.51 56.79 40.56
N GLY A 11 8.93 55.66 41.14
CA GLY A 11 10.21 55.03 41.53
C GLY A 11 9.86 53.55 41.89
N ALA A 12 10.74 52.56 41.71
CA ALA A 12 11.78 52.08 42.64
C ALA A 12 11.25 51.42 43.93
N ASP A 13 11.88 50.28 44.26
CA ASP A 13 11.93 49.53 45.54
C ASP A 13 10.75 48.59 45.85
N GLU A 14 10.87 47.41 46.48
CA GLU A 14 11.97 46.65 47.10
C GLU A 14 11.42 45.25 47.47
N ASP A 15 12.29 44.24 47.50
CA ASP A 15 12.44 43.09 48.43
C ASP A 15 11.25 42.43 49.17
N ALA A 16 11.23 41.07 49.17
CA ALA A 16 11.16 40.17 50.36
C ALA A 16 10.95 38.69 49.95
N TYR A 17 11.85 37.74 50.32
CA TYR A 17 11.76 36.70 51.40
C TYR A 17 10.44 35.89 51.38
N ASP A 18 10.37 34.55 51.35
CA ASP A 18 10.90 33.47 52.21
C ASP A 18 10.51 32.12 51.53
N ASP A 19 11.34 31.09 51.44
CA ASP A 19 11.61 29.99 52.40
C ASP A 19 10.75 28.71 52.20
N ALA A 20 11.45 27.57 52.25
CA ALA A 20 11.09 26.14 52.40
C ALA A 20 9.75 25.59 51.84
N VAL A 21 9.69 24.39 51.25
CA VAL A 21 9.68 23.12 51.99
C VAL A 21 9.90 21.95 51.01
N GLU A 22 10.81 21.04 51.38
CA GLU A 22 10.86 19.66 50.88
C GLU A 22 9.63 18.88 51.37
N THR A 23 8.93 18.20 50.46
CA THR A 23 8.18 16.97 50.79
C THR A 23 8.41 15.95 49.68
N ARG A 24 9.22 14.93 50.01
CA ARG A 24 9.06 13.58 49.47
C ARG A 24 7.76 13.02 50.04
N ASP A 25 6.94 12.41 49.19
CA ASP A 25 6.10 11.28 49.60
C ASP A 25 5.95 10.33 48.41
N ASP A 26 6.19 9.06 48.72
CA ASP A 26 6.14 7.88 47.89
C ASP A 26 4.68 7.53 47.52
N GLU A 27 4.35 7.34 46.24
CA GLU A 27 3.13 6.62 45.86
C GLU A 27 3.34 5.70 44.64
N ALA A 28 3.41 4.40 44.98
CA ALA A 28 2.85 3.22 44.31
C ALA A 28 3.02 3.03 42.79
N GLU A 29 3.91 2.09 42.44
CA GLU A 29 3.86 1.31 41.21
C GLU A 29 2.54 0.52 41.13
N VAL A 30 1.76 0.77 40.08
CA VAL A 30 0.68 -0.12 39.66
C VAL A 30 1.11 -0.74 38.33
N GLU A 31 1.64 -1.97 38.40
CA GLU A 31 1.77 -2.83 37.23
C GLU A 31 0.37 -3.22 36.76
N ALA A 32 -0.08 -2.60 35.66
CA ALA A 32 -1.20 -3.09 34.89
C ALA A 32 -0.63 -4.02 33.81
N GLU A 33 -0.72 -5.33 34.04
CA GLU A 33 -0.57 -6.33 32.99
C GLU A 33 -1.69 -6.08 31.96
N VAL A 34 -1.32 -5.59 30.79
CA VAL A 34 -2.21 -5.53 29.62
C VAL A 34 -1.85 -6.73 28.75
N GLU A 35 -2.71 -7.74 28.76
CA GLU A 35 -2.65 -8.84 27.79
C GLU A 35 -2.91 -8.26 26.39
N GLU A 36 -1.88 -8.26 25.54
CA GLU A 36 -1.92 -7.73 24.18
C GLU A 36 -2.37 -8.85 23.22
N GLU A 37 -3.63 -8.83 22.80
CA GLU A 37 -4.15 -9.74 21.79
C GLU A 37 -3.90 -9.18 20.38
N VAL A 38 -3.04 -9.86 19.60
CA VAL A 38 -2.80 -9.59 18.18
C VAL A 38 -3.97 -10.15 17.36
N GLU A 39 -4.58 -9.30 16.52
CA GLU A 39 -5.67 -9.68 15.61
C GLU A 39 -5.10 -10.39 14.37
N GLU A 40 -5.29 -11.71 14.30
CA GLU A 40 -5.10 -12.54 13.11
C GLU A 40 -6.46 -12.70 12.40
N ILE A 41 -6.49 -12.47 11.08
CA ILE A 41 -7.68 -12.65 10.24
C ILE A 41 -7.53 -14.00 9.54
N VAL A 42 -8.51 -14.89 9.74
CA VAL A 42 -8.62 -16.19 9.04
C VAL A 42 -9.88 -16.16 8.20
N VAL A 43 -9.77 -16.39 6.90
CA VAL A 43 -10.94 -16.49 6.00
C VAL A 43 -11.75 -17.74 6.36
N ASP A 44 -13.01 -17.56 6.74
CA ASP A 44 -13.84 -18.62 7.33
C ASP A 44 -14.34 -19.61 6.26
N GLY A 45 -13.88 -20.85 6.37
CA GLY A 45 -14.61 -22.05 5.97
C GLY A 45 -15.12 -22.72 7.26
N ALA A 46 -16.42 -23.01 7.30
CA ALA A 46 -17.14 -23.41 8.52
C ALA A 46 -16.55 -24.67 9.20
N VAL A 47 -16.29 -24.62 10.51
CA VAL A 47 -16.07 -25.84 11.31
C VAL A 47 -16.75 -25.76 12.67
N GLY A 48 -17.64 -26.73 12.92
CA GLY A 48 -18.30 -26.97 14.19
C GLY A 48 -17.38 -27.62 15.24
N ALA A 49 -17.79 -27.42 16.50
CA ALA A 49 -17.34 -28.05 17.75
C ALA A 49 -16.20 -29.10 17.70
N MET A 50 -15.09 -28.75 18.39
CA MET A 50 -13.96 -29.62 18.75
C MET A 50 -14.37 -31.04 19.21
N GLN A 51 -13.95 -32.05 18.45
CA GLN A 51 -13.77 -33.44 18.92
C GLN A 51 -12.28 -33.84 18.84
N ARG A 52 -11.87 -34.74 19.74
CA ARG A 52 -10.47 -34.99 20.12
C ARG A 52 -9.66 -35.61 18.98
N SER A 53 -8.60 -34.90 18.57
CA SER A 53 -7.32 -35.21 17.88
C SER A 53 -6.98 -36.60 17.27
N GLY A 54 -7.68 -37.69 17.55
CA GLY A 54 -7.36 -39.03 17.02
C GLY A 54 -8.20 -39.45 15.81
N GLU A 55 -9.38 -38.87 15.60
CA GLU A 55 -10.29 -39.23 14.50
C GLU A 55 -10.03 -38.38 13.23
N LEU A 56 -9.49 -37.17 13.38
CA LEU A 56 -9.12 -36.23 12.31
C LEU A 56 -8.15 -36.81 11.26
N THR A 57 -7.22 -37.68 11.65
CA THR A 57 -6.25 -38.26 10.70
C THR A 57 -6.84 -39.27 9.72
N ARG A 58 -8.05 -39.77 9.97
CA ARG A 58 -8.72 -40.70 9.06
C ARG A 58 -9.70 -40.00 8.13
N GLU A 59 -10.45 -39.01 8.64
CA GLU A 59 -11.35 -38.19 7.83
C GLU A 59 -10.57 -37.36 6.79
N LEU A 60 -9.45 -36.74 7.18
CA LEU A 60 -8.58 -36.00 6.23
C LEU A 60 -7.95 -36.88 5.14
N ARG A 61 -7.91 -38.21 5.31
CA ARG A 61 -7.36 -39.13 4.32
C ARG A 61 -8.43 -39.66 3.37
N GLU A 62 -9.68 -39.75 3.82
CA GLU A 62 -10.83 -40.11 2.99
C GLU A 62 -11.32 -38.85 2.22
N GLU A 63 -11.21 -37.63 2.78
CA GLU A 63 -11.48 -36.35 2.09
C GLU A 63 -10.43 -36.01 1.01
N ALA A 64 -9.15 -36.35 1.24
CA ALA A 64 -8.10 -36.15 0.24
C ALA A 64 -8.21 -37.07 -0.99
N GLU A 65 -9.07 -38.10 -0.95
CA GLU A 65 -9.34 -38.98 -2.10
C GLU A 65 -10.67 -38.62 -2.82
N GLU A 66 -11.50 -37.71 -2.27
CA GLU A 66 -12.76 -37.24 -2.87
C GLU A 66 -12.71 -35.78 -3.39
N GLU A 67 -11.69 -34.97 -3.04
CA GLU A 67 -11.48 -33.61 -3.58
C GLU A 67 -10.78 -33.55 -4.95
N ASP A 68 -10.69 -34.67 -5.67
CA ASP A 68 -10.23 -34.72 -7.07
C ASP A 68 -11.39 -34.61 -8.09
N GLU A 69 -12.61 -34.27 -7.65
CA GLU A 69 -13.62 -33.69 -8.56
C GLU A 69 -13.33 -32.20 -8.74
N ALA A 70 -12.36 -31.94 -9.62
CA ALA A 70 -12.10 -30.65 -10.22
C ALA A 70 -13.42 -29.92 -10.50
N SER A 71 -13.69 -28.84 -9.74
CA SER A 71 -14.56 -27.78 -10.23
C SER A 71 -13.91 -27.27 -11.51
N LEU A 72 -14.40 -27.76 -12.65
CA LEU A 72 -14.15 -27.17 -13.95
C LEU A 72 -14.80 -25.78 -13.92
N GLU A 73 -14.15 -24.81 -13.26
CA GLU A 73 -14.34 -23.41 -13.60
C GLU A 73 -13.99 -23.34 -15.09
N GLU A 74 -14.99 -23.16 -15.94
CA GLU A 74 -14.73 -22.91 -17.35
C GLU A 74 -13.82 -21.68 -17.43
N ASP A 75 -12.58 -21.87 -17.87
CA ASP A 75 -11.61 -20.79 -18.08
C ASP A 75 -12.25 -19.78 -19.04
N ILE A 76 -12.80 -18.69 -18.49
CA ILE A 76 -13.36 -17.60 -19.27
C ILE A 76 -12.26 -17.05 -20.18
N SER A 77 -12.54 -16.95 -21.48
CA SER A 77 -11.54 -16.41 -22.41
C SER A 77 -11.25 -14.94 -22.07
N ARG A 78 -10.03 -14.46 -22.33
CA ARG A 78 -9.66 -13.05 -22.08
C ARG A 78 -10.56 -12.04 -22.81
N GLU A 79 -11.01 -12.37 -24.02
CA GLU A 79 -11.93 -11.57 -24.81
C GLU A 79 -13.31 -11.49 -24.14
N GLU A 80 -13.82 -12.63 -23.66
CA GLU A 80 -15.08 -12.72 -22.94
C GLU A 80 -14.99 -12.02 -21.58
N ALA A 81 -13.86 -12.14 -20.86
CA ALA A 81 -13.62 -11.45 -19.61
C ALA A 81 -13.65 -9.92 -19.80
N LEU A 82 -13.00 -9.41 -20.85
CA LEU A 82 -13.00 -7.97 -21.17
C LEU A 82 -14.40 -7.49 -21.57
N SER A 83 -15.07 -8.21 -22.47
CA SER A 83 -16.44 -7.87 -22.89
C SER A 83 -17.39 -7.85 -21.69
N THR A 84 -17.39 -8.91 -20.90
CA THR A 84 -18.27 -9.04 -19.73
C THR A 84 -17.98 -7.99 -18.67
N ALA A 85 -16.70 -7.73 -18.37
CA ALA A 85 -16.33 -6.69 -17.40
C ALA A 85 -16.78 -5.30 -17.87
N THR A 86 -16.56 -4.96 -19.15
CA THR A 86 -16.94 -3.64 -19.67
C THR A 86 -18.46 -3.44 -19.72
N GLU A 87 -19.23 -4.47 -20.07
CA GLU A 87 -20.69 -4.43 -20.01
C GLU A 87 -21.20 -4.25 -18.58
N MET A 88 -20.66 -5.03 -17.64
CA MET A 88 -21.02 -4.93 -16.22
C MET A 88 -20.70 -3.55 -15.64
N ILE A 89 -19.52 -3.00 -15.94
CA ILE A 89 -19.15 -1.65 -15.49
C ILE A 89 -20.14 -0.61 -16.04
N LYS A 90 -20.52 -0.70 -17.32
CA LYS A 90 -21.49 0.23 -17.92
C LYS A 90 -22.86 0.11 -17.26
N SER A 91 -23.33 -1.12 -17.03
CA SER A 91 -24.60 -1.43 -16.37
C SER A 91 -24.66 -0.83 -14.95
N VAL A 92 -23.63 -1.07 -14.15
CA VAL A 92 -23.51 -0.51 -12.78
C VAL A 92 -23.41 1.01 -12.82
N ALA A 93 -22.61 1.58 -13.73
CA ALA A 93 -22.45 3.03 -13.85
C ALA A 93 -23.74 3.76 -14.26
N ASN A 94 -24.59 3.11 -15.05
CA ASN A 94 -25.91 3.64 -15.43
C ASN A 94 -26.96 3.46 -14.34
N GLY A 95 -26.67 2.67 -13.29
CA GLY A 95 -27.63 2.29 -12.25
C GLY A 95 -28.64 1.23 -12.70
N ASP A 96 -28.35 0.50 -13.78
CA ASP A 96 -29.20 -0.57 -14.30
C ASP A 96 -29.10 -1.84 -13.43
N GLU A 97 -27.93 -2.08 -12.83
CA GLU A 97 -27.64 -3.21 -11.95
C GLU A 97 -26.91 -2.77 -10.66
N ALA A 98 -27.08 -3.55 -9.60
CA ALA A 98 -26.29 -3.38 -8.38
C ALA A 98 -24.86 -3.91 -8.59
N LEU A 99 -23.90 -3.35 -7.86
CA LEU A 99 -22.51 -3.80 -7.91
C LEU A 99 -22.36 -5.22 -7.34
N ASP A 100 -21.97 -6.16 -8.20
CA ASP A 100 -21.39 -7.44 -7.78
C ASP A 100 -19.86 -7.32 -7.76
N ALA A 101 -19.31 -6.88 -6.63
CA ALA A 101 -17.88 -6.59 -6.49
C ALA A 101 -17.01 -7.84 -6.65
N ALA A 102 -17.49 -9.00 -6.21
CA ALA A 102 -16.76 -10.26 -6.31
C ALA A 102 -16.64 -10.69 -7.76
N ARG A 103 -17.76 -10.73 -8.49
CA ARG A 103 -17.77 -11.13 -9.90
C ARG A 103 -16.99 -10.16 -10.79
N LEU A 104 -17.17 -8.85 -10.60
CA LEU A 104 -16.38 -7.85 -11.32
C LEU A 104 -14.88 -7.98 -11.01
N GLY A 105 -14.55 -8.22 -9.74
CA GLY A 105 -13.19 -8.48 -9.30
C GLY A 105 -12.55 -9.67 -10.01
N SER A 106 -13.24 -10.81 -10.08
CA SER A 106 -12.74 -12.01 -10.76
C SER A 106 -12.48 -11.77 -12.24
N LEU A 107 -13.39 -11.09 -12.94
CA LEU A 107 -13.21 -10.75 -14.36
C LEU A 107 -11.99 -9.85 -14.60
N LEU A 108 -11.82 -8.82 -13.78
CA LEU A 108 -10.67 -7.90 -13.89
C LEU A 108 -9.36 -8.58 -13.50
N TRP A 109 -9.36 -9.49 -12.52
CA TRP A 109 -8.19 -10.27 -12.16
C TRP A 109 -7.77 -11.23 -13.27
N ALA A 110 -8.72 -11.89 -13.94
CA ALA A 110 -8.43 -12.72 -15.11
C ALA A 110 -7.71 -11.91 -16.21
N LEU A 111 -8.17 -10.68 -16.48
CA LEU A 111 -7.50 -9.76 -17.42
C LEU A 111 -6.12 -9.34 -16.97
N SER A 112 -5.96 -9.00 -15.69
CA SER A 112 -4.67 -8.62 -15.13
C SER A 112 -3.64 -9.75 -15.20
N ASN A 113 -4.05 -10.98 -14.90
CA ASN A 113 -3.18 -12.15 -14.96
C ASN A 113 -2.81 -12.48 -16.40
N ALA A 114 -3.77 -12.41 -17.33
CA ALA A 114 -3.50 -12.59 -18.76
C ALA A 114 -2.53 -11.53 -19.30
N LEU A 115 -2.66 -10.26 -18.87
CA LEU A 115 -1.69 -9.21 -19.21
C LEU A 115 -0.30 -9.54 -18.68
N LEU A 116 -0.19 -9.95 -17.42
CA LEU A 116 1.10 -10.33 -16.83
C LEU A 116 1.74 -11.49 -17.59
N GLU A 117 0.96 -12.51 -17.94
CA GLU A 117 1.43 -13.66 -18.73
C GLU A 117 1.93 -13.23 -20.12
N ASP A 118 1.14 -12.45 -20.86
CA ASP A 118 1.50 -11.96 -22.20
C ASP A 118 2.74 -11.05 -22.20
N LEU A 119 3.03 -10.38 -21.08
CA LEU A 119 4.14 -9.44 -20.91
C LEU A 119 5.37 -10.06 -20.21
N THR A 120 5.25 -11.27 -19.66
CA THR A 120 6.35 -11.96 -19.00
C THR A 120 7.46 -12.25 -20.02
N ASP A 121 8.71 -11.98 -19.65
CA ASP A 121 9.91 -12.16 -20.48
C ASP A 121 9.95 -11.35 -21.79
N ARG A 122 9.14 -10.29 -21.91
CA ARG A 122 9.05 -9.43 -23.10
C ARG A 122 9.85 -8.13 -22.98
N ASP A 123 11.15 -8.23 -22.75
CA ASP A 123 12.05 -7.07 -22.70
C ASP A 123 12.11 -6.28 -24.03
N ASP A 124 11.71 -6.92 -25.15
CA ASP A 124 11.57 -6.31 -26.47
C ASP A 124 10.49 -5.21 -26.53
N LEU A 125 9.57 -5.17 -25.55
CA LEU A 125 8.48 -4.21 -25.53
C LEU A 125 8.89 -2.83 -25.01
N ARG A 126 10.00 -2.75 -24.27
CA ARG A 126 10.54 -1.50 -23.71
C ARG A 126 11.37 -0.69 -24.70
N VAL A 127 11.37 -1.09 -25.99
CA VAL A 127 12.19 -0.46 -27.03
C VAL A 127 11.54 0.87 -27.47
N PRO A 128 12.31 1.97 -27.59
CA PRO A 128 11.82 3.22 -28.14
C PRO A 128 11.23 3.02 -29.54
N GLY A 129 9.95 3.36 -29.73
CA GLY A 129 9.28 3.31 -31.03
C GLY A 129 8.06 2.38 -31.12
N ASN A 130 7.76 1.59 -30.08
CA ASN A 130 6.46 0.93 -30.00
C ASN A 130 5.37 1.99 -29.85
N SER A 131 4.41 2.00 -30.77
CA SER A 131 3.19 2.81 -30.66
C SER A 131 2.03 1.96 -30.16
N LEU A 132 1.04 2.58 -29.53
CA LEU A 132 -0.14 1.87 -29.05
C LEU A 132 -0.91 1.17 -30.20
N GLU A 133 -1.00 1.81 -31.36
CA GLU A 133 -1.72 1.26 -32.53
C GLU A 133 -1.09 -0.03 -33.07
N THR A 134 0.24 -0.15 -32.99
CA THR A 134 0.99 -1.28 -33.54
C THR A 134 1.57 -2.17 -32.45
N PHE A 135 1.15 -1.96 -31.19
CA PHE A 135 1.70 -2.66 -30.04
C PHE A 135 1.53 -4.18 -30.22
N PRO A 136 2.57 -5.01 -30.05
CA PRO A 136 2.55 -6.40 -30.47
C PRO A 136 1.65 -7.31 -29.61
N VAL A 137 1.29 -6.87 -28.40
CA VAL A 137 0.35 -7.60 -27.53
C VAL A 137 -1.06 -7.08 -27.79
N GLU A 138 -1.91 -7.92 -28.37
CA GLU A 138 -3.30 -7.57 -28.72
C GLU A 138 -4.14 -7.20 -27.50
N LEU A 139 -4.01 -7.96 -26.41
CA LEU A 139 -4.72 -7.69 -25.16
C LEU A 139 -4.41 -6.29 -24.59
N VAL A 140 -3.16 -5.81 -24.74
CA VAL A 140 -2.81 -4.43 -24.35
C VAL A 140 -3.59 -3.42 -25.18
N ARG A 141 -3.68 -3.61 -26.50
CA ARG A 141 -4.46 -2.70 -27.37
C ARG A 141 -5.94 -2.71 -27.00
N ASP A 142 -6.51 -3.89 -26.78
CA ASP A 142 -7.94 -4.05 -26.45
C ASP A 142 -8.30 -3.43 -25.10
N ILE A 143 -7.45 -3.64 -24.09
CA ILE A 143 -7.60 -3.01 -22.77
C ILE A 143 -7.48 -1.49 -22.90
N MET A 144 -6.48 -0.99 -23.65
CA MET A 144 -6.30 0.44 -23.84
C MET A 144 -7.44 1.10 -24.63
N ALA A 145 -8.09 0.37 -25.53
CA ALA A 145 -9.31 0.82 -26.20
C ALA A 145 -10.50 0.96 -25.23
N ASN A 146 -10.53 0.16 -24.16
CA ASN A 146 -11.58 0.15 -23.15
C ASN A 146 -11.21 0.84 -21.84
N ILE A 147 -10.01 1.44 -21.74
CA ILE A 147 -9.44 1.88 -20.47
C ILE A 147 -10.31 2.92 -19.74
N GLU A 148 -10.95 3.83 -20.49
CA GLU A 148 -11.88 4.81 -19.94
C GLU A 148 -13.08 4.16 -19.25
N THR A 149 -13.54 3.01 -19.74
CA THR A 149 -14.59 2.21 -19.07
C THR A 149 -14.00 1.50 -17.86
N LEU A 150 -12.85 0.84 -18.00
CA LEU A 150 -12.25 0.05 -16.92
C LEU A 150 -11.96 0.89 -15.68
N VAL A 151 -11.48 2.13 -15.83
CA VAL A 151 -11.21 3.01 -14.68
C VAL A 151 -12.47 3.45 -13.92
N ILE A 152 -13.66 3.31 -14.50
CA ILE A 152 -14.92 3.59 -13.79
C ILE A 152 -15.11 2.60 -12.63
N ALA A 153 -14.58 1.38 -12.74
CA ALA A 153 -14.62 0.40 -11.64
C ALA A 153 -14.00 0.94 -10.34
N LEU A 154 -13.01 1.83 -10.44
CA LEU A 154 -12.40 2.50 -9.27
C LEU A 154 -13.39 3.38 -8.51
N THR A 155 -14.47 3.83 -9.15
CA THR A 155 -15.48 4.70 -8.53
C THR A 155 -16.51 3.93 -7.69
N PHE A 156 -16.70 2.63 -7.94
CA PHE A 156 -17.74 1.84 -7.29
C PHE A 156 -17.35 1.50 -5.84
N GLU A 157 -18.09 2.00 -4.87
CA GLU A 157 -17.91 1.66 -3.45
C GLU A 157 -18.48 0.26 -3.17
N PRO A 158 -17.66 -0.71 -2.72
CA PRO A 158 -18.16 -1.99 -2.25
C PRO A 158 -18.88 -1.84 -0.90
N GLU A 159 -19.58 -2.89 -0.48
CA GLU A 159 -20.09 -2.98 0.89
C GLU A 159 -18.95 -2.99 1.92
N ASP A 160 -19.19 -2.38 3.08
CA ASP A 160 -18.24 -2.40 4.20
C ASP A 160 -17.88 -3.84 4.60
N ALA A 161 -16.60 -4.07 4.86
CA ALA A 161 -16.12 -5.33 5.40
C ALA A 161 -16.47 -5.42 6.90
N VAL A 162 -16.86 -6.60 7.36
CA VAL A 162 -17.10 -6.88 8.77
C VAL A 162 -15.84 -7.50 9.36
N THR A 163 -15.25 -6.83 10.34
CA THR A 163 -14.12 -7.37 11.12
C THR A 163 -14.56 -8.57 11.94
N GLN A 164 -13.72 -9.61 11.99
CA GLN A 164 -14.13 -10.91 12.54
C GLN A 164 -14.27 -10.92 14.07
N ARG A 165 -13.37 -10.25 14.80
CA ARG A 165 -13.40 -10.23 16.27
C ARG A 165 -14.37 -9.20 16.84
N SER A 166 -14.35 -7.96 16.34
CA SER A 166 -15.19 -6.89 16.90
C SER A 166 -16.56 -6.78 16.23
N GLY A 167 -16.77 -7.44 15.08
CA GLY A 167 -17.99 -7.30 14.28
C GLY A 167 -18.18 -5.88 13.72
N GLN A 168 -17.15 -5.03 13.83
CA GLN A 168 -17.21 -3.65 13.37
C GLN A 168 -17.15 -3.62 11.85
N LYS A 169 -18.02 -2.80 11.26
CA LYS A 169 -17.97 -2.47 9.83
C LYS A 169 -16.85 -1.47 9.56
N ILE A 170 -15.99 -1.81 8.62
CA ILE A 170 -14.92 -0.94 8.13
C ILE A 170 -15.06 -0.76 6.62
N PRO A 171 -14.72 0.42 6.07
CA PRO A 171 -14.77 0.64 4.64
C PRO A 171 -13.92 -0.38 3.89
N ALA A 172 -14.52 -1.13 2.96
CA ALA A 172 -13.80 -2.06 2.11
C ALA A 172 -13.25 -1.36 0.86
N ILE A 173 -12.15 -1.89 0.34
CA ILE A 173 -11.56 -1.43 -0.93
C ILE A 173 -12.31 -2.07 -2.10
N GLY A 174 -12.61 -3.37 -2.01
CA GLY A 174 -13.23 -4.15 -3.08
C GLY A 174 -12.19 -4.74 -4.03
N SER A 175 -12.33 -6.04 -4.36
CA SER A 175 -11.40 -6.76 -5.24
C SER A 175 -11.33 -6.15 -6.64
N HIS A 176 -12.45 -5.64 -7.16
CA HIS A 176 -12.54 -4.94 -8.44
C HIS A 176 -11.66 -3.69 -8.50
N ARG A 177 -11.57 -2.90 -7.42
CA ARG A 177 -10.70 -1.72 -7.38
C ARG A 177 -9.22 -2.11 -7.39
N VAL A 178 -8.85 -3.16 -6.66
CA VAL A 178 -7.48 -3.68 -6.65
C VAL A 178 -7.09 -4.18 -8.04
N ALA A 179 -7.94 -4.99 -8.67
CA ALA A 179 -7.69 -5.53 -10.01
C ALA A 179 -7.61 -4.43 -11.08
N ALA A 180 -8.48 -3.41 -11.02
CA ALA A 180 -8.41 -2.27 -11.93
C ALA A 180 -7.12 -1.46 -11.76
N ALA A 181 -6.68 -1.25 -10.51
CA ALA A 181 -5.39 -0.61 -10.23
C ALA A 181 -4.21 -1.48 -10.72
N GLU A 182 -4.34 -2.81 -10.65
CA GLU A 182 -3.31 -3.74 -11.12
C GLU A 182 -3.13 -3.67 -12.62
N ILE A 183 -4.23 -3.67 -13.39
CA ILE A 183 -4.19 -3.49 -14.85
C ILE A 183 -3.43 -2.20 -15.20
N LEU A 184 -3.72 -1.09 -14.53
CA LEU A 184 -3.01 0.18 -14.73
C LEU A 184 -1.52 0.08 -14.39
N ALA A 185 -1.18 -0.59 -13.28
CA ALA A 185 0.21 -0.78 -12.86
C ALA A 185 0.99 -1.58 -13.91
N VAL A 186 0.40 -2.67 -14.41
CA VAL A 186 0.99 -3.52 -15.45
C VAL A 186 1.19 -2.76 -16.75
N LEU A 187 0.20 -1.97 -17.18
CA LEU A 187 0.30 -1.13 -18.38
C LEU A 187 1.44 -0.10 -18.28
N LEU A 188 1.59 0.57 -17.12
CA LEU A 188 2.67 1.54 -16.92
C LEU A 188 4.06 0.88 -16.84
N GLN A 189 4.15 -0.36 -16.35
CA GLN A 189 5.41 -1.12 -16.29
C GLN A 189 5.96 -1.50 -17.68
N ILE A 190 5.14 -1.38 -18.73
CA ILE A 190 5.58 -1.52 -20.12
C ILE A 190 6.53 -0.38 -20.49
N GLY A 191 6.33 0.83 -19.96
CA GLY A 191 7.13 2.02 -20.30
C GLY A 191 6.93 2.50 -21.75
N CYS A 192 5.75 2.26 -22.31
CA CYS A 192 5.37 2.75 -23.64
C CYS A 192 4.81 4.16 -23.54
N GLN A 193 5.44 5.13 -24.22
CA GLN A 193 5.04 6.54 -24.13
C GLN A 193 3.57 6.78 -24.51
N ASP A 194 3.05 6.14 -25.54
CA ASP A 194 1.63 6.32 -25.94
C ASP A 194 0.66 5.83 -24.85
N ILE A 195 1.03 4.78 -24.11
CA ILE A 195 0.26 4.27 -22.97
C ILE A 195 0.30 5.28 -21.82
N ASP A 196 1.49 5.76 -21.47
CA ASP A 196 1.70 6.77 -20.44
C ASP A 196 0.90 8.06 -20.73
N GLU A 197 0.97 8.57 -21.96
CA GLU A 197 0.24 9.75 -22.40
C GLU A 197 -1.29 9.57 -22.38
N ARG A 198 -1.76 8.35 -22.63
CA ARG A 198 -3.19 8.01 -22.58
C ARG A 198 -3.65 7.93 -21.14
N ILE A 199 -2.89 7.27 -20.27
CA ILE A 199 -3.19 7.13 -18.83
C ILE A 199 -3.14 8.49 -18.13
N ALA A 200 -2.17 9.35 -18.47
CA ALA A 200 -2.05 10.72 -17.93
C ALA A 200 -3.31 11.59 -18.14
N LYS A 201 -4.13 11.28 -19.14
CA LYS A 201 -5.35 12.02 -19.45
C LYS A 201 -6.60 11.42 -18.80
N LEU A 202 -6.50 10.22 -18.20
CA LEU A 202 -7.64 9.55 -17.61
C LEU A 202 -8.10 10.28 -16.36
N LYS A 203 -9.41 10.53 -16.31
CA LYS A 203 -10.09 11.16 -15.19
C LYS A 203 -11.24 10.30 -14.73
N LEU A 204 -11.44 10.22 -13.41
CA LEU A 204 -12.61 9.55 -12.87
C LEU A 204 -13.86 10.39 -13.17
N PRO A 205 -14.97 9.75 -13.60
CA PRO A 205 -16.21 10.46 -13.91
C PRO A 205 -16.88 11.06 -12.66
N SER A 206 -16.57 10.55 -11.48
CA SER A 206 -17.18 10.97 -10.21
C SER A 206 -16.81 12.38 -9.79
N ASP A 207 -15.54 12.77 -9.97
CA ASP A 207 -14.97 14.01 -9.43
C ASP A 207 -14.02 14.73 -10.41
N GLY A 208 -13.79 14.17 -11.60
CA GLY A 208 -12.89 14.72 -12.61
C GLY A 208 -11.41 14.67 -12.22
N GLN A 209 -11.06 13.95 -11.14
CA GLN A 209 -9.67 13.80 -10.70
C GLN A 209 -8.93 12.83 -11.60
N PHE A 210 -7.62 13.08 -11.79
CA PHE A 210 -6.76 12.15 -12.50
C PHE A 210 -6.71 10.81 -11.77
N VAL A 211 -6.75 9.71 -12.52
CA VAL A 211 -6.82 8.36 -11.96
C VAL A 211 -5.67 8.08 -10.98
N LEU A 212 -4.44 8.51 -11.31
CA LEU A 212 -3.27 8.34 -10.43
C LEU A 212 -3.43 9.10 -9.11
N VAL A 213 -3.92 10.35 -9.15
CA VAL A 213 -4.20 11.15 -7.95
C VAL A 213 -5.25 10.46 -7.07
N SER A 214 -6.30 9.92 -7.69
CA SER A 214 -7.35 9.19 -6.96
C SER A 214 -6.83 7.91 -6.31
N LEU A 215 -5.94 7.17 -6.97
CA LEU A 215 -5.30 5.97 -6.40
C LEU A 215 -4.35 6.32 -5.23
N VAL A 216 -3.58 7.41 -5.34
CA VAL A 216 -2.79 7.96 -4.22
C VAL A 216 -3.70 8.31 -3.05
N ARG A 217 -4.83 8.99 -3.29
CA ARG A 217 -5.80 9.30 -2.23
C ARG A 217 -6.41 8.04 -1.62
N MET A 218 -6.71 7.01 -2.41
CA MET A 218 -7.18 5.72 -1.88
C MET A 218 -6.13 5.06 -0.99
N PHE A 219 -4.85 5.10 -1.37
CA PHE A 219 -3.74 4.59 -0.56
C PHE A 219 -3.72 5.19 0.85
N PHE A 220 -4.01 6.48 1.00
CA PHE A 220 -4.09 7.11 2.32
C PHE A 220 -5.48 7.04 2.99
N LYS A 221 -6.56 6.88 2.21
CA LYS A 221 -7.94 6.71 2.74
C LYS A 221 -8.10 5.41 3.52
N TYR A 222 -7.48 4.33 3.05
CA TYR A 222 -7.64 3.00 3.64
C TYR A 222 -6.51 2.69 4.62
N ASN A 223 -6.83 2.77 5.91
CA ASN A 223 -5.86 2.68 7.00
C ASN A 223 -5.32 1.27 7.27
N TRP A 224 -5.89 0.24 6.65
CA TRP A 224 -5.45 -1.14 6.78
C TRP A 224 -4.59 -1.53 5.59
N SER A 225 -3.42 -2.11 5.83
CA SER A 225 -2.58 -2.61 4.75
C SER A 225 -3.33 -3.66 3.93
N SER A 226 -3.18 -3.59 2.61
CA SER A 226 -3.95 -4.39 1.67
C SER A 226 -3.19 -4.54 0.35
N ALA A 227 -3.64 -5.45 -0.52
CA ALA A 227 -3.09 -5.61 -1.86
C ALA A 227 -3.10 -4.30 -2.67
N LEU A 228 -4.09 -3.42 -2.45
CA LEU A 228 -4.13 -2.10 -3.08
C LEU A 228 -2.86 -1.30 -2.80
N HIS A 229 -2.35 -1.33 -1.56
CA HIS A 229 -1.17 -0.55 -1.21
C HIS A 229 0.06 -1.01 -2.01
N ALA A 230 0.26 -2.31 -2.13
CA ALA A 230 1.36 -2.87 -2.93
C ALA A 230 1.22 -2.51 -4.42
N THR A 231 0.01 -2.63 -4.97
CA THR A 231 -0.30 -2.26 -6.35
C THR A 231 -0.06 -0.76 -6.61
N VAL A 232 -0.56 0.11 -5.73
CA VAL A 232 -0.40 1.56 -5.88
C VAL A 232 1.05 1.99 -5.75
N ILE A 233 1.85 1.37 -4.87
CA ILE A 233 3.30 1.61 -4.79
C ILE A 233 3.96 1.30 -6.15
N ARG A 234 3.70 0.11 -6.71
CA ARG A 234 4.26 -0.26 -8.02
C ARG A 234 3.81 0.67 -9.14
N LEU A 235 2.55 1.07 -9.12
CA LEU A 235 1.96 2.00 -10.09
C LEU A 235 2.63 3.37 -10.02
N ILE A 236 2.79 3.93 -8.82
CA ILE A 236 3.48 5.20 -8.60
C ILE A 236 4.93 5.09 -9.10
N LEU A 237 5.66 4.06 -8.67
CA LEU A 237 7.07 3.89 -9.08
C LEU A 237 7.21 3.72 -10.60
N ALA A 238 6.30 3.00 -11.26
CA ALA A 238 6.29 2.91 -12.72
C ALA A 238 6.04 4.29 -13.37
N ALA A 239 5.07 5.05 -12.86
CA ALA A 239 4.78 6.39 -13.36
C ALA A 239 5.95 7.37 -13.19
N LEU A 240 6.69 7.31 -12.08
CA LEU A 240 7.84 8.18 -11.80
C LEU A 240 9.07 7.88 -12.65
N VAL A 241 9.11 6.73 -13.33
CA VAL A 241 10.15 6.40 -14.31
C VAL A 241 9.80 6.93 -15.71
N SER A 242 8.53 7.30 -15.96
CA SER A 242 8.12 7.84 -17.25
C SER A 242 8.73 9.23 -17.50
N PRO A 243 9.25 9.50 -18.71
CA PRO A 243 9.68 10.84 -19.10
C PRO A 243 8.49 11.79 -19.36
N HIS A 244 7.25 11.26 -19.40
CA HIS A 244 6.05 12.06 -19.64
C HIS A 244 5.58 12.74 -18.35
N GLU A 245 6.09 13.95 -18.07
CA GLU A 245 5.77 14.74 -16.87
C GLU A 245 4.27 14.81 -16.51
N PRO A 246 3.32 15.05 -17.45
CA PRO A 246 1.89 15.09 -17.12
C PRO A 246 1.32 13.79 -16.51
N LEU A 247 2.01 12.65 -16.63
CA LEU A 247 1.60 11.42 -15.97
C LEU A 247 1.74 11.51 -14.45
N TRP A 248 2.89 12.01 -13.96
CA TRP A 248 3.22 11.97 -12.54
C TRP A 248 3.09 13.31 -11.82
N ALA A 249 3.30 14.43 -12.51
CA ALA A 249 3.30 15.76 -11.88
C ALA A 249 2.05 16.07 -11.05
N PRO A 250 0.81 15.71 -11.49
CA PRO A 250 -0.39 15.96 -10.69
C PRO A 250 -0.40 15.29 -9.32
N MET A 251 0.36 14.21 -9.10
CA MET A 251 0.46 13.57 -7.79
C MET A 251 1.24 14.42 -6.77
N PHE A 252 2.10 15.34 -7.23
CA PHE A 252 2.91 16.21 -6.37
C PHE A 252 2.23 17.57 -6.09
N GLU A 253 1.08 17.83 -6.70
CA GLU A 253 0.32 19.06 -6.50
C GLU A 253 -0.61 18.96 -5.28
N GLY A 254 -0.98 20.11 -4.69
CA GLY A 254 -1.95 20.16 -3.59
C GLY A 254 -1.38 20.24 -2.17
N GLY A 255 -0.08 20.47 -2.01
CA GLY A 255 0.54 20.70 -0.70
C GLY A 255 0.40 19.47 0.21
N GLU A 256 -0.35 19.59 1.32
CA GLU A 256 -0.57 18.45 2.23
C GLU A 256 -1.34 17.28 1.58
N GLU A 257 -2.10 17.52 0.52
CA GLU A 257 -2.83 16.46 -0.21
C GLU A 257 -2.00 15.83 -1.35
N SER A 258 -0.80 16.35 -1.62
CA SER A 258 0.13 15.73 -2.56
C SER A 258 0.65 14.39 -2.03
N LEU A 259 1.28 13.60 -2.89
CA LEU A 259 1.92 12.34 -2.51
C LEU A 259 2.94 12.55 -1.38
N GLN A 260 3.88 13.47 -1.55
CA GLN A 260 4.93 13.76 -0.58
C GLN A 260 4.38 14.44 0.69
N GLY A 261 3.37 15.31 0.56
CA GLY A 261 2.69 15.92 1.70
C GLY A 261 1.93 14.89 2.54
N SER A 262 1.22 13.97 1.88
CA SER A 262 0.50 12.88 2.54
C SER A 262 1.45 11.91 3.23
N LEU A 263 2.57 11.54 2.58
CA LEU A 263 3.62 10.73 3.21
C LEU A 263 4.20 11.42 4.45
N ALA A 264 4.58 12.69 4.34
CA ALA A 264 5.12 13.46 5.47
C ALA A 264 4.15 13.51 6.65
N LYS A 265 2.86 13.74 6.36
CA LYS A 265 1.79 13.74 7.35
C LYS A 265 1.64 12.35 8.00
N SER A 266 1.52 11.29 7.22
CA SER A 266 1.36 9.92 7.74
C SER A 266 2.55 9.46 8.58
N ILE A 267 3.78 9.80 8.19
CA ILE A 267 4.99 9.52 8.97
C ILE A 267 4.95 10.24 10.32
N LYS A 268 4.57 11.52 10.33
CA LYS A 268 4.45 12.32 11.55
C LYS A 268 3.37 11.76 12.48
N GLU A 269 2.21 11.40 11.93
CA GLU A 269 1.11 10.80 12.69
C GLU A 269 1.52 9.45 13.29
N ALA A 270 2.18 8.58 12.52
CA ALA A 270 2.67 7.30 13.01
C ALA A 270 3.64 7.45 14.19
N LEU A 271 4.57 8.40 14.14
CA LEU A 271 5.50 8.67 15.25
C LEU A 271 4.79 9.19 16.51
N ALA A 272 3.72 9.98 16.33
CA ALA A 272 2.94 10.53 17.44
C ALA A 272 2.01 9.49 18.09
N THR A 273 1.60 8.46 17.37
CA THR A 273 0.71 7.42 17.91
C THR A 273 1.43 6.53 18.92
N LYS A 274 0.88 6.48 20.14
CA LYS A 274 1.28 5.59 21.23
C LYS A 274 0.02 4.99 21.89
N PRO A 275 0.01 3.70 22.23
CA PRO A 275 1.07 2.71 22.00
C PRO A 275 1.26 2.38 20.51
N ILE A 276 2.38 1.76 20.13
CA ILE A 276 2.69 1.44 18.72
C ILE A 276 1.62 0.53 18.10
N SER A 277 1.01 -0.35 18.90
CA SER A 277 -0.05 -1.27 18.48
C SER A 277 -1.35 -0.59 18.04
N THR A 278 -1.55 0.71 18.32
CA THR A 278 -2.73 1.45 17.84
C THR A 278 -2.46 2.27 16.57
N ARG A 279 -1.28 2.10 15.96
CA ARG A 279 -0.98 2.71 14.65
C ARG A 279 -1.85 2.13 13.55
N LEU A 280 -2.05 2.93 12.51
CA LEU A 280 -2.73 2.48 11.31
C LEU A 280 -1.95 1.33 10.67
N GLY A 281 -2.66 0.31 10.19
CA GLY A 281 -2.05 -0.87 9.58
C GLY A 281 -1.26 -0.58 8.30
N ASN A 282 -1.54 0.52 7.60
CA ASN A 282 -0.85 0.91 6.36
C ASN A 282 0.51 1.59 6.57
N VAL A 283 0.96 1.83 7.81
CA VAL A 283 2.25 2.51 8.10
C VAL A 283 3.43 1.80 7.44
N GLY A 284 3.42 0.47 7.36
CA GLY A 284 4.46 -0.29 6.64
C GLY A 284 4.56 0.10 5.16
N SER A 285 3.42 0.24 4.49
CA SER A 285 3.33 0.66 3.08
C SER A 285 3.79 2.12 2.90
N VAL A 286 3.45 3.00 3.84
CA VAL A 286 3.92 4.40 3.86
C VAL A 286 5.45 4.45 3.92
N ILE A 287 6.06 3.65 4.79
CA ILE A 287 7.53 3.58 4.94
C ILE A 287 8.18 3.04 3.66
N ILE A 288 7.63 1.98 3.06
CA ILE A 288 8.14 1.42 1.79
C ILE A 288 8.13 2.48 0.69
N LEU A 289 7.00 3.17 0.50
CA LEU A 289 6.88 4.18 -0.53
C LEU A 289 7.82 5.37 -0.28
N ALA A 290 7.90 5.83 0.96
CA ALA A 290 8.79 6.93 1.33
C ALA A 290 10.27 6.59 1.10
N ASN A 291 10.71 5.38 1.47
CA ASN A 291 12.07 4.91 1.19
C ASN A 291 12.33 4.84 -0.32
N ALA A 292 11.38 4.35 -1.11
CA ALA A 292 11.52 4.29 -2.57
C ALA A 292 11.64 5.69 -3.21
N LEU A 293 10.94 6.71 -2.69
CA LEU A 293 11.13 8.09 -3.14
C LEU A 293 12.50 8.66 -2.75
N CYS A 294 13.00 8.34 -1.55
CA CYS A 294 14.36 8.71 -1.14
C CYS A 294 15.43 8.05 -2.03
N GLU A 295 15.24 6.79 -2.40
CA GLU A 295 16.13 6.09 -3.34
C GLU A 295 16.10 6.76 -4.72
N LEU A 296 14.91 7.17 -5.19
CA LEU A 296 14.75 7.90 -6.44
C LEU A 296 15.46 9.25 -6.41
N GLU A 297 15.37 10.00 -5.30
CA GLU A 297 16.13 11.25 -5.12
C GLU A 297 17.64 11.05 -5.12
N ALA A 298 18.12 9.92 -4.58
CA ALA A 298 19.53 9.60 -4.50
C ALA A 298 20.12 9.18 -5.86
N CYS A 299 19.29 8.78 -6.82
CA CYS A 299 19.71 8.45 -8.17
C CYS A 299 20.06 9.74 -8.92
N ASP A 300 21.32 9.88 -9.37
CA ASP A 300 21.79 11.02 -10.16
C ASP A 300 21.65 10.76 -11.67
N ASP A 301 20.45 10.40 -12.10
CA ASP A 301 20.12 10.27 -13.52
C ASP A 301 19.36 11.50 -14.05
N VAL A 302 19.53 11.76 -15.35
CA VAL A 302 18.94 12.93 -16.04
C VAL A 302 17.45 12.74 -16.27
N GLU A 303 17.00 11.50 -16.46
CA GLU A 303 15.60 11.15 -16.78
C GLU A 303 14.68 11.48 -15.61
N ARG A 304 15.14 11.28 -14.38
CA ARG A 304 14.40 11.55 -13.14
C ARG A 304 14.71 12.90 -12.50
N ALA A 305 15.48 13.76 -13.19
CA ALA A 305 15.89 15.06 -12.65
C ALA A 305 14.69 15.95 -12.27
N SER A 306 13.62 15.92 -13.07
CA SER A 306 12.39 16.69 -12.77
C SER A 306 11.70 16.19 -11.51
N VAL A 307 11.48 14.88 -11.37
CA VAL A 307 10.87 14.27 -10.16
C VAL A 307 11.70 14.59 -8.91
N ARG A 308 13.02 14.43 -9.01
CA ARG A 308 13.95 14.76 -7.92
C ARG A 308 13.87 16.23 -7.53
N THR A 309 13.80 17.13 -8.50
CA THR A 309 13.65 18.57 -8.25
C THR A 309 12.34 18.86 -7.53
N THR A 310 11.22 18.28 -7.98
CA THR A 310 9.90 18.43 -7.35
C THR A 310 9.91 17.99 -5.89
N LEU A 311 10.52 16.85 -5.58
CA LEU A 311 10.68 16.37 -4.21
C LEU A 311 11.57 17.30 -3.36
N GLN A 312 12.68 17.77 -3.93
CA GLN A 312 13.65 18.63 -3.23
C GLN A 312 13.14 20.04 -2.93
N GLU A 313 12.19 20.52 -3.73
CA GLU A 313 11.54 21.83 -3.54
C GLU A 313 10.46 21.81 -2.45
N ASP A 314 9.99 20.63 -2.02
CA ASP A 314 8.97 20.51 -0.98
C ASP A 314 9.58 20.58 0.45
N PRO A 315 9.35 21.68 1.20
CA PRO A 315 9.98 21.85 2.51
C PRO A 315 9.46 20.87 3.57
N ALA A 316 8.20 20.42 3.47
CA ALA A 316 7.61 19.50 4.44
C ALA A 316 8.16 18.08 4.25
N TRP A 317 8.30 17.67 2.99
CA TRP A 317 8.98 16.44 2.63
C TRP A 317 10.44 16.46 3.09
N ARG A 318 11.19 17.52 2.77
CA ARG A 318 12.61 17.63 3.17
C ARG A 318 12.80 17.60 4.68
N ALA A 319 11.94 18.27 5.45
CA ALA A 319 11.96 18.16 6.91
C ALA A 319 11.67 16.74 7.44
N THR A 320 11.01 15.90 6.65
CA THR A 320 10.68 14.51 7.01
C THR A 320 11.84 13.56 6.74
N VAL A 321 12.63 13.78 5.68
CA VAL A 321 13.62 12.81 5.18
C VAL A 321 15.08 13.28 5.21
N GLU A 322 15.36 14.57 5.41
CA GLU A 322 16.74 15.06 5.51
C GLU A 322 17.36 14.88 6.90
N GLY A 323 18.64 14.51 6.92
CA GLY A 323 19.47 14.44 8.13
C GLY A 323 19.54 13.05 8.76
N GLU A 324 20.54 12.83 9.62
CA GLU A 324 20.86 11.50 10.19
C GLU A 324 19.82 10.96 11.19
N ASN A 325 18.87 11.79 11.64
CA ASN A 325 17.82 11.40 12.60
C ASN A 325 16.45 11.96 12.21
N ASN A 326 16.15 11.89 10.92
CA ASN A 326 14.90 12.34 10.33
C ASN A 326 13.71 11.44 10.75
N SER A 327 12.49 11.89 10.47
CA SER A 327 11.27 11.18 10.90
C SER A 327 11.14 9.80 10.24
N LEU A 328 11.52 9.66 8.98
CA LEU A 328 11.52 8.37 8.28
C LEU A 328 12.56 7.41 8.87
N ALA A 329 13.77 7.90 9.20
CA ALA A 329 14.82 7.11 9.83
C ALA A 329 14.37 6.52 11.18
N LYS A 330 13.65 7.30 12.01
CA LYS A 330 13.07 6.81 13.27
C LYS A 330 12.08 5.66 13.07
N LEU A 331 11.21 5.75 12.07
CA LEU A 331 10.28 4.67 11.74
C LEU A 331 11.01 3.44 11.19
N ASN A 332 12.04 3.63 10.35
CA ASN A 332 12.90 2.54 9.86
C ASN A 332 13.63 1.84 11.02
N GLU A 333 14.13 2.58 12.01
CA GLU A 333 14.76 2.02 13.21
C GLU A 333 13.76 1.22 14.06
N GLU A 334 12.54 1.72 14.24
CA GLU A 334 11.48 0.98 14.93
C GLU A 334 11.15 -0.35 14.22
N GLN A 335 11.13 -0.37 12.88
CA GLN A 335 10.95 -1.61 12.10
C GLN A 335 12.15 -2.56 12.14
N ALA A 336 13.37 -2.01 12.21
CA ALA A 336 14.59 -2.81 12.33
C ALA A 336 14.78 -3.39 13.76
N GLY A 337 14.18 -2.72 14.76
CA GLY A 337 14.04 -3.19 16.13
C GLY A 337 13.11 -4.40 16.23
N GLY A 338 13.21 -5.15 17.34
CA GLY A 338 12.70 -6.52 17.52
C GLY A 338 11.18 -6.76 17.49
N LEU A 339 10.41 -6.00 16.71
CA LEU A 339 8.98 -6.25 16.46
C LEU A 339 8.72 -7.48 15.56
N CYS A 340 9.77 -8.08 14.99
CA CYS A 340 9.70 -9.36 14.27
C CYS A 340 10.33 -10.53 15.04
N GLY A 341 10.57 -10.39 16.34
CA GLY A 341 11.37 -11.36 17.11
C GLY A 341 12.84 -11.37 16.68
N PRO A 342 13.70 -12.19 17.33
CA PRO A 342 15.11 -12.29 16.97
C PRO A 342 15.23 -12.74 15.52
N LYS A 343 15.96 -11.96 14.69
CA LYS A 343 16.34 -12.38 13.34
C LYS A 343 16.94 -13.79 13.43
N PRO A 344 16.52 -14.77 12.60
CA PRO A 344 17.08 -16.11 12.63
C PRO A 344 18.59 -16.00 12.48
N THR A 345 19.31 -16.30 13.55
CA THR A 345 20.76 -16.33 13.53
C THR A 345 21.15 -17.57 12.75
N LYS A 346 21.90 -17.38 11.66
CA LYS A 346 22.41 -18.49 10.87
C LYS A 346 23.19 -19.42 11.80
N SER A 347 22.76 -20.67 11.93
CA SER A 347 23.49 -21.64 12.74
C SER A 347 24.90 -21.83 12.16
N PRO A 348 25.94 -22.03 13.00
CA PRO A 348 27.32 -22.20 12.53
C PRO A 348 27.50 -23.37 11.55
N ALA A 349 26.55 -24.31 11.49
CA ALA A 349 26.55 -25.42 10.54
C ALA A 349 26.36 -24.99 9.08
N PHE A 350 25.90 -23.76 8.82
CA PHE A 350 25.62 -23.24 7.48
C PHE A 350 26.77 -22.43 6.86
N MET A 351 27.87 -22.20 7.59
CA MET A 351 29.04 -21.47 7.07
C MET A 351 30.03 -22.36 6.29
N ASP A 352 29.89 -23.69 6.34
CA ASP A 352 30.85 -24.61 5.75
C ASP A 352 30.51 -25.02 4.30
N SER A 353 29.32 -24.68 3.81
CA SER A 353 28.98 -24.78 2.39
C SER A 353 29.32 -23.47 1.70
N GLY A 354 30.58 -23.35 1.28
CA GLY A 354 31.09 -22.20 0.53
C GLY A 354 30.37 -22.00 -0.81
N MET A 355 29.22 -21.33 -0.79
CA MET A 355 28.61 -20.68 -1.95
C MET A 355 27.93 -19.39 -1.50
N GLY A 356 28.50 -18.26 -1.92
CA GLY A 356 27.87 -16.96 -1.79
C GLY A 356 26.67 -16.86 -2.71
N SER A 357 25.47 -16.94 -2.14
CA SER A 357 24.23 -16.39 -2.71
C SER A 357 23.23 -16.23 -1.57
N ASN A 358 22.72 -15.01 -1.39
CA ASN A 358 21.78 -14.63 -0.33
C ASN A 358 20.32 -14.96 -0.67
N VAL A 359 20.05 -16.15 -1.22
CA VAL A 359 18.68 -16.57 -1.54
C VAL A 359 18.42 -17.93 -0.93
N ILE A 360 17.58 -17.97 0.10
CA ILE A 360 17.01 -19.23 0.61
C ILE A 360 16.09 -19.74 -0.51
N SER A 361 16.36 -20.92 -1.04
CA SER A 361 15.50 -21.51 -2.06
C SER A 361 14.13 -21.86 -1.48
N SER A 362 13.08 -21.84 -2.30
CA SER A 362 11.70 -22.18 -1.86
C SER A 362 11.61 -23.57 -1.21
N GLN A 363 12.50 -24.50 -1.60
CA GLN A 363 12.61 -25.82 -0.99
C GLN A 363 13.24 -25.79 0.41
N GLU A 364 14.16 -24.85 0.67
CA GLU A 364 14.73 -24.64 2.01
C GLU A 364 13.74 -23.92 2.93
N LEU A 365 12.95 -22.99 2.40
CA LEU A 365 11.86 -22.34 3.13
C LEU A 365 10.79 -23.37 3.57
N LEU A 366 10.39 -24.26 2.66
CA LEU A 366 9.45 -25.35 2.95
C LEU A 366 9.99 -26.33 4.00
N ARG A 367 11.28 -26.68 3.95
CA ARG A 367 11.91 -27.53 4.97
C ARG A 367 11.99 -26.84 6.33
N MET A 368 12.26 -25.54 6.37
CA MET A 368 12.25 -24.77 7.63
C MET A 368 10.85 -24.73 8.25
N LEU A 369 9.81 -24.49 7.44
CA LEU A 369 8.42 -24.48 7.91
C LEU A 369 7.98 -25.87 8.41
N GLN A 370 8.39 -26.94 7.72
CA GLN A 370 8.14 -28.32 8.18
C GLN A 370 8.86 -28.65 9.49
N HIS A 371 10.07 -28.12 9.70
CA HIS A 371 10.80 -28.34 10.95
C HIS A 371 10.17 -27.63 12.15
N ILE A 372 9.62 -26.42 11.92
CA ILE A 372 8.90 -25.64 12.94
C ILE A 372 7.56 -26.31 13.28
N SER A 373 6.87 -26.87 12.28
CA SER A 373 5.59 -27.58 12.47
C SER A 373 5.71 -28.91 13.23
N LEU A 374 6.91 -29.49 13.35
CA LEU A 374 7.12 -30.80 13.98
C LEU A 374 7.65 -30.73 15.42
N GLY A 375 7.84 -29.54 15.99
CA GLY A 375 8.10 -29.34 17.42
C GLY A 375 9.14 -30.29 18.02
N GLN A 376 10.41 -30.15 17.63
CA GLN A 376 11.55 -30.64 18.41
C GLN A 376 12.51 -29.49 18.71
#